data_AF-A0AAV0KEL6-F1
#
_entry.id   AF-A0AAV0KEL6-F1
#
_cell.length_a   1.000
_cell.length_b   1.000
_cell.length_c   1.000
_cell.angle_alpha   90.00
_cell.angle_beta   90.00
_cell.angle_gamma   90.00
#
_symmetry.space_group_name_H-M   'P 1'
#
loop_
_entity.id
_entity.type
_entity.pdbx_description
1 polymer ?
#
loop_
_entity_poly.entity_id
_entity_poly.type
_entity_poly.pdbx_seq_one_letter_code
_entity_poly.pdbx_strand_id
1 'polypeptide(L)' 'MVKMVSIRMASPYGAGVFAGDRSRQPSETELALAEHQGKYMATIARRLAHG' A
#
# COMPACT_ATOMS: atom_id res chain seq x y z
N MET A 1 -2.03 -19.24 3.21
CA MET A 1 -1.34 -18.97 4.49
C MET A 1 -1.00 -17.48 4.54
N VAL A 2 -1.64 -16.68 5.39
CA VAL A 2 -1.23 -15.28 5.58
C VAL A 2 0.06 -15.30 6.41
N LYS A 3 1.18 -14.92 5.79
CA LYS A 3 2.50 -14.89 6.42
C LYS A 3 2.58 -13.62 7.29
N MET A 4 2.28 -13.71 8.57
CA MET A 4 2.33 -12.57 9.49
C MET A 4 3.68 -12.54 10.21
N VAL A 5 4.67 -11.92 9.56
CA VAL A 5 6.07 -11.86 10.04
C VAL A 5 6.39 -10.47 10.63
N SER A 6 5.52 -9.48 10.44
CA SER A 6 5.66 -8.12 10.98
C SER A 6 4.32 -7.38 10.97
N ILE A 7 4.15 -6.43 11.88
CA ILE A 7 2.99 -5.52 11.92
C ILE A 7 2.98 -4.71 10.63
N ARG A 8 1.85 -4.75 9.91
CA ARG A 8 1.64 -4.02 8.65
C ARG A 8 0.24 -3.48 8.61
N MET A 9 0.09 -2.23 8.19
CA MET A 9 -1.22 -1.62 7.98
C MET A 9 -1.54 -1.59 6.50
N ALA A 10 -2.47 -2.43 6.08
CA ALA A 10 -3.07 -2.38 4.76
C ALA A 10 -4.42 -3.10 4.80
N SER A 11 -5.32 -2.72 3.92
CA SER A 11 -6.63 -3.35 3.79
C SER A 11 -7.00 -3.48 2.30
N PRO A 12 -8.05 -4.23 1.97
CA PRO A 12 -8.59 -4.23 0.61
C PRO A 12 -8.97 -2.83 0.09
N TYR A 13 -9.16 -1.86 0.99
CA TYR A 13 -9.49 -0.48 0.62
C TYR A 13 -8.26 0.38 0.28
N GLY A 14 -7.04 -0.10 0.57
CA GLY A 14 -5.81 0.63 0.27
C GLY A 14 -4.64 0.28 1.19
N ALA A 15 -3.45 0.69 0.76
CA ALA A 15 -2.23 0.69 1.55
C ALA A 15 -2.34 1.72 2.68
N GLY A 16 -1.69 1.41 3.80
CA GLY A 16 -1.57 2.29 4.95
C GLY A 16 -0.22 2.13 5.62
N VAL A 17 0.01 2.90 6.68
CA VAL A 17 1.21 2.82 7.50
C VAL A 17 0.81 2.84 8.97
N PHE A 18 1.39 1.97 9.78
CA PHE A 18 1.30 2.08 11.24
C PHE A 18 2.25 3.16 11.75
N ALA A 19 1.70 4.26 12.26
CA ALA A 19 2.51 5.38 12.76
C ALA A 19 3.16 5.12 14.14
N GLY A 20 2.64 4.19 14.93
CA GLY A 20 3.04 4.03 16.33
C GLY A 20 2.85 5.32 17.14
N ASP A 21 3.86 5.71 17.90
CA ASP A 21 3.98 6.99 18.63
C ASP A 21 4.51 8.15 17.76
N ARG A 22 4.50 7.97 16.43
CA ARG A 22 5.10 8.84 15.39
C ARG A 22 6.63 8.71 15.23
N SER A 23 7.31 7.85 15.99
CA SER A 23 8.74 7.58 15.77
C SER A 23 8.99 6.55 14.65
N ARG A 24 8.00 5.71 14.35
CA ARG A 24 8.12 4.61 13.39
C ARG A 24 8.05 5.13 11.95
N GLN A 25 9.02 4.71 11.15
CA GLN A 25 9.00 4.88 9.70
C GLN A 25 8.24 3.75 8.99
N PRO A 26 7.69 4.00 7.79
CA PRO A 26 7.07 2.97 6.99
C PRO A 26 8.03 1.79 6.75
N SER A 27 7.54 0.57 6.94
CA SER A 27 8.29 -0.64 6.60
C SER A 27 8.36 -0.83 5.08
N GLU A 28 9.35 -1.59 4.60
CA GLU A 28 9.47 -1.93 3.18
C GLU A 28 8.19 -2.56 2.60
N THR A 29 7.48 -3.37 3.39
CA THR A 29 6.22 -3.94 2.90
C THR A 29 5.12 -2.89 2.75
N GLU A 30 5.01 -1.93 3.68
CA GLU A 30 4.02 -0.85 3.57
C GLU A 30 4.32 0.04 2.36
N LEU A 31 5.62 0.33 2.11
CA LEU A 31 6.06 1.06 0.92
C LEU A 31 5.77 0.30 -0.38
N ALA A 32 6.07 -1.01 -0.43
CA ALA A 32 5.80 -1.83 -1.61
C ALA A 32 4.29 -1.93 -1.92
N LEU A 33 3.43 -1.99 -0.89
CA LEU A 33 1.98 -1.95 -1.07
C LEU A 33 1.50 -0.59 -1.60
N ALA A 34 2.06 0.52 -1.11
CA ALA A 34 1.76 1.85 -1.61
C ALA A 34 2.17 2.02 -3.08
N GLU A 35 3.37 1.54 -3.46
CA GLU A 35 3.83 1.55 -4.85
C GLU A 35 2.90 0.74 -5.76
N HIS A 36 2.52 -0.48 -5.32
CA HIS A 36 1.58 -1.31 -6.06
C HIS A 36 0.23 -0.62 -6.24
N GLN A 37 -0.32 -0.01 -5.18
CA GLN A 37 -1.57 0.73 -5.25
C GLN A 37 -1.48 1.89 -6.25
N GLY A 38 -0.38 2.64 -6.25
CA GLY A 38 -0.15 3.73 -7.21
C GLY A 38 -0.13 3.24 -8.65
N LYS A 39 0.62 2.16 -8.95
CA LYS A 39 0.68 1.55 -10.29
C LYS A 39 -0.69 1.04 -10.76
N TYR A 40 -1.43 0.38 -9.87
CA TYR A 40 -2.77 -0.12 -10.16
C TYR A 40 -3.73 1.03 -10.49
N MET A 41 -3.78 2.06 -9.63
CA MET A 41 -4.62 3.23 -9.84
C MET A 41 -4.27 3.95 -11.16
N ALA A 42 -2.99 4.21 -11.41
CA ALA A 42 -2.54 4.86 -12.64
C ALA A 42 -2.93 4.07 -13.90
N THR A 43 -2.84 2.73 -13.83
CA THR A 43 -3.26 1.85 -14.94
C THR A 43 -4.75 1.98 -15.21
N ILE A 44 -5.58 1.96 -14.17
CA ILE A 44 -7.04 2.11 -14.31
C ILE A 44 -7.39 3.49 -14.84
N ALA A 45 -6.84 4.56 -14.25
CA ALA A 45 -7.07 5.93 -14.69
C ALA A 45 -6.69 6.13 -16.16
N ARG A 46 -5.53 5.60 -16.58
CA ARG A 46 -5.08 5.66 -17.99
C ARG A 46 -6.05 4.95 -18.94
N ARG A 47 -6.60 3.81 -18.55
CA ARG A 47 -7.60 3.09 -19.35
C ARG A 47 -8.91 3.85 -19.46
N LEU A 48 -9.31 4.57 -18.42
CA LEU A 48 -10.53 5.39 -18.45
C LEU A 48 -10.35 6.68 -19.24
N ALA A 49 -9.16 7.28 -19.21
CA ALA A 49 -8.86 8.53 -19.92
C ALA A 49 -8.65 8.35 -21.43
N HIS A 50 -8.28 7.14 -21.87
CA HIS A 50 -7.98 6.82 -23.26
C HIS A 50 -8.75 5.61 -23.79
N GLY A 51 -9.80 5.20 -23.08
CA GLY A 51 -10.73 4.14 -23.48
C GLY A 51 -11.88 4.67 -24.30
#